data_AF-U2R4G2-F1
#
_entry.id   AF-U2R4G2-F1
#
_cell.length_a   1.000
_cell.length_b   1.000
_cell.length_c   1.000
_cell.angle_alpha   90.00
_cell.angle_beta   90.00
_cell.angle_gamma   90.00
#
_symmetry.space_group_name_H-M   'P 1'
#
loop_
_entity.id
_entity.type
_entity.pdbx_description
1 polymer ?
#
loop_
_entity_poly.entity_id
_entity_poly.type
_entity_poly.pdbx_seq_one_letter_code
_entity_poly.pdbx_strand_id
1 'polypeptide(L)' 'LAVELAPVRVNAIAPGTIDGNLWAQRSAEVREAAFSGFSATTVLGRPGTEEEIADAVIHLFTSTYTTGSTLYVDGGYALR' A
#
# COMPACT_ATOMS: atom_id res chain seq x y z
N LEU A 1 1.58 2.71 -20.29
CA LEU A 1 0.18 3.00 -19.91
C LEU A 1 -0.14 4.49 -19.72
N ALA A 2 0.43 5.23 -18.77
CA ALA A 2 0.04 6.64 -18.55
C ALA A 2 0.18 7.54 -19.80
N VAL A 3 1.22 7.32 -20.61
CA VAL A 3 1.41 8.00 -21.90
C VAL A 3 0.47 7.42 -22.98
N GLU A 4 0.42 6.09 -23.10
CA GLU A 4 -0.32 5.37 -24.14
C GLU A 4 -1.84 5.55 -24.05
N LEU A 5 -2.38 5.75 -22.85
CA LEU A 5 -3.82 5.89 -22.60
C LEU A 5 -4.26 7.35 -22.44
N ALA A 6 -3.38 8.34 -22.66
CA ALA A 6 -3.74 9.74 -22.52
C ALA A 6 -4.98 10.09 -23.36
N PRO A 7 -5.96 10.85 -22.82
CA PRO A 7 -5.92 11.62 -21.57
C PRO A 7 -6.40 10.86 -20.32
N VAL A 8 -6.55 9.53 -20.35
CA VAL A 8 -6.87 8.73 -19.15
C VAL A 8 -5.68 8.79 -18.18
N ARG A 9 -5.95 9.11 -16.91
CA ARG A 9 -4.94 9.09 -15.85
C ARG A 9 -4.66 7.65 -15.41
N VAL A 10 -3.38 7.32 -15.25
CA VAL A 10 -2.94 6.00 -14.78
C VAL A 10 -1.93 6.21 -13.66
N ASN A 11 -2.18 5.63 -12.49
CA ASN A 11 -1.27 5.67 -11.34
C ASN A 11 -1.17 4.26 -10.73
N ALA A 12 -0.19 4.06 -9.84
CA ALA A 12 -0.02 2.82 -9.10
C ALA A 12 0.00 3.08 -7.59
N ILE A 13 -0.49 2.13 -6.81
CA ILE A 13 -0.31 2.07 -5.36
C ILE A 13 0.63 0.92 -5.06
N ALA A 14 1.68 1.21 -4.29
CA ALA A 14 2.65 0.23 -3.80
C ALA A 14 2.42 0.05 -2.29
N PRO A 15 1.56 -0.90 -1.87
CA PRO A 15 1.28 -1.14 -0.47
C PRO A 15 2.42 -1.92 0.21
N GLY A 16 2.58 -1.71 1.52
CA GLY A 16 3.39 -2.57 2.38
C GLY A 16 2.64 -3.82 2.83
N THR A 17 2.99 -4.35 4.01
CA THR A 17 2.18 -5.39 4.67
C THR A 17 0.91 -4.76 5.23
N ILE A 18 -0.24 -5.23 4.78
CA ILE A 18 -1.57 -4.75 5.15
C ILE A 18 -2.29 -5.86 5.89
N ASP A 19 -2.75 -5.61 7.11
CA ASP A 19 -3.64 -6.54 7.81
C ASP A 19 -5.02 -6.48 7.17
N GLY A 20 -5.44 -7.61 6.60
CA GLY A 20 -6.60 -7.70 5.73
C GLY A 20 -6.90 -9.14 5.33
N ASN A 21 -7.80 -9.33 4.38
CA ASN A 21 -8.34 -10.64 4.03
C ASN A 21 -7.26 -11.67 3.65
N LEU A 22 -6.18 -11.23 2.98
CA LEU A 22 -5.04 -12.10 2.63
C LEU A 22 -4.40 -12.75 3.87
N TRP A 23 -4.27 -11.98 4.95
CA TRP A 23 -3.64 -12.45 6.20
C TRP A 23 -4.63 -13.13 7.13
N ALA A 24 -5.91 -12.77 7.06
CA ALA A 24 -6.98 -13.45 7.79
C ALA A 24 -7.09 -14.96 7.45
N GLN A 25 -6.64 -15.35 6.25
CA GLN A 25 -6.63 -16.74 5.79
C GLN A 25 -5.37 -17.53 6.20
N ARG A 26 -4.39 -16.88 6.85
CA ARG A 26 -3.17 -17.53 7.35
C ARG A 26 -3.35 -17.95 8.81
N SER A 27 -2.57 -18.94 9.25
CA SER A 27 -2.51 -19.26 10.67
C SER A 27 -1.98 -18.06 11.46
N ALA A 28 -2.42 -17.92 12.72
CA ALA A 28 -1.99 -16.84 13.59
C ALA A 28 -0.46 -16.77 13.69
N GLU A 29 0.20 -17.92 13.86
CA GLU A 29 1.67 -18.02 13.94
C GLU A 29 2.37 -17.41 12.71
N VAL A 30 1.92 -17.76 11.50
CA VAL A 30 2.52 -17.24 10.26
C VAL A 30 2.27 -15.75 10.11
N ARG A 31 1.04 -15.30 10.41
CA ARG A 31 0.66 -13.89 10.33
C ARG A 31 1.45 -13.03 11.32
N GLU A 32 1.51 -13.45 12.58
CA GLU A 32 2.17 -12.71 13.66
C GLU A 32 3.69 -12.62 13.43
N ALA A 33 4.32 -13.70 12.97
CA ALA A 33 5.74 -13.69 12.61
C ALA A 33 6.02 -12.69 11.47
N ALA A 34 5.19 -12.68 10.43
CA ALA A 34 5.34 -11.75 9.31
C ALA A 34 5.10 -10.29 9.73
N PHE A 35 4.08 -10.04 10.55
CA PHE A 35 3.76 -8.70 11.04
C PHE A 35 4.85 -8.15 11.95
N SER A 36 5.43 -8.99 12.82
CA SER A 36 6.56 -8.61 13.66
C SER A 36 7.79 -8.24 12.80
N GLY A 37 8.11 -9.09 11.82
CA GLY A 37 9.20 -8.83 10.87
C GLY A 37 9.01 -7.52 10.09
N PHE A 38 7.82 -7.30 9.54
CA PHE A 38 7.49 -6.07 8.84
C PHE A 38 7.61 -4.84 9.76
N SER A 39 7.01 -4.90 10.94
CA SER A 39 7.02 -3.80 11.93
C SER A 39 8.43 -3.39 12.34
N ALA A 40 9.36 -4.33 12.45
CA ALA A 40 10.76 -4.03 12.75
C ALA A 40 11.45 -3.25 11.61
N THR A 41 11.01 -3.45 10.36
CA THR A 41 11.63 -2.86 9.16
C THR A 41 11.00 -1.56 8.70
N THR A 42 9.78 -1.21 9.12
CA THR A 42 9.11 0.03 8.72
C THR A 42 9.38 1.20 9.68
N VAL A 43 9.14 2.42 9.20
CA VAL A 43 9.26 3.65 10.01
C VAL A 43 8.11 3.77 11.00
N LEU A 44 6.89 3.41 10.58
CA LEU A 44 5.70 3.49 11.43
C LEU A 44 5.52 2.32 12.40
N GLY A 45 6.34 1.26 12.28
CA GLY A 45 6.40 0.19 13.28
C GLY A 45 5.18 -0.71 13.36
N ARG A 46 4.36 -0.76 12.30
CA ARG A 46 3.15 -1.60 12.23
C ARG A 46 2.77 -1.97 10.79
N PRO A 47 1.96 -3.03 10.58
CA PRO A 47 1.21 -3.22 9.35
C PRO A 47 0.21 -2.08 9.11
N GLY A 48 -0.12 -1.84 7.85
CA GLY A 48 -1.24 -0.97 7.46
C GLY A 48 -2.59 -1.68 7.54
N THR A 49 -3.69 -0.97 7.31
CA THR A 49 -5.05 -1.55 7.20
C THR A 49 -5.60 -1.44 5.77
N GLU A 50 -6.64 -2.22 5.46
CA GLU A 50 -7.32 -2.15 4.15
C GLU A 50 -7.92 -0.76 3.90
N GLU A 51 -8.42 -0.09 4.95
CA GLU A 51 -8.94 1.27 4.87
C GLU A 51 -7.87 2.29 4.47
N GLU A 52 -6.63 2.16 4.97
CA GLU A 52 -5.53 3.05 4.59
C GLU A 52 -5.18 2.91 3.10
N ILE A 53 -5.34 1.71 2.53
CA ILE A 53 -5.19 1.50 1.09
C ILE A 53 -6.37 2.09 0.31
N ALA A 54 -7.59 1.94 0.81
CA ALA A 54 -8.78 2.52 0.20
C ALA A 54 -8.68 4.06 0.15
N ASP A 55 -8.22 4.69 1.22
CA ASP A 55 -7.99 6.14 1.28
C ASP A 55 -6.96 6.60 0.24
N ALA A 56 -5.89 5.83 0.03
CA ALA A 56 -4.91 6.11 -1.01
C ALA A 56 -5.49 6.00 -2.44
N VAL A 57 -6.38 5.03 -2.67
CA VAL A 57 -7.14 4.94 -3.93
C VAL A 57 -8.00 6.18 -4.13
N ILE A 58 -8.77 6.59 -3.12
CA ILE A 58 -9.63 7.78 -3.17
C ILE A 58 -8.80 9.04 -3.41
N HIS A 59 -7.64 9.15 -2.77
CA HIS A 59 -6.70 10.25 -2.98
C HIS A 59 -6.27 10.35 -4.45
N LEU A 60 -5.78 9.26 -5.06
CA LEU A 60 -5.37 9.26 -6.47
C LEU A 60 -6.55 9.40 -7.43
N PHE A 61 -7.72 8.90 -7.05
CA PHE A 61 -8.95 9.04 -7.82
C PHE A 61 -9.37 10.51 -7.91
N THR A 62 -9.33 11.23 -6.79
CA THR A 62 -9.73 12.65 -6.69
C THR A 62 -8.66 13.63 -7.17
N SER A 63 -7.38 13.23 -7.21
CA SER A 63 -6.28 14.07 -7.69
C SER A 63 -6.26 14.19 -9.23
N THR A 64 -6.97 15.18 -9.75
CA THR A 64 -7.17 15.39 -11.20
C THR A 64 -5.91 15.78 -11.97
N TYR A 65 -4.84 16.18 -11.29
CA TYR A 65 -3.57 16.57 -11.90
C TYR A 65 -2.42 15.56 -11.66
N THR A 66 -2.76 14.33 -11.25
CA THR A 66 -1.77 13.26 -11.01
C THR A 66 -1.95 12.10 -11.98
N THR A 67 -0.91 11.79 -12.76
CA THR A 67 -0.81 10.62 -13.64
C THR A 67 0.66 10.19 -13.75
N GLY A 68 0.90 8.89 -13.96
CA GLY A 68 2.25 8.31 -14.07
C GLY A 68 2.97 8.09 -12.75
N SER A 69 2.31 8.32 -11.61
CA SER A 69 2.95 8.25 -10.29
C SER A 69 2.74 6.89 -9.62
N THR A 70 3.72 6.48 -8.83
CA THR A 70 3.60 5.39 -7.85
C THR A 70 3.52 5.98 -6.45
N LEU A 71 2.42 5.73 -5.76
CA LEU A 71 2.22 6.12 -4.37
C LEU A 71 2.58 4.95 -3.45
N TYR A 72 3.61 5.14 -2.62
CA TYR A 72 4.00 4.16 -1.61
C TYR A 72 3.13 4.32 -0.36
N VAL A 73 2.44 3.25 0.03
CA VAL A 73 1.56 3.19 1.20
C VAL A 73 2.04 2.02 2.06
N ASP A 74 3.25 2.15 2.58
CA ASP A 74 4.03 1.03 3.11
C ASP A 74 4.63 1.28 4.50
N GLY A 75 4.16 2.33 5.19
CA GLY A 75 4.68 2.70 6.51
C GLY A 75 6.16 3.13 6.52
N GLY A 76 6.72 3.48 5.37
CA GLY A 76 8.12 3.86 5.21
C GLY A 76 9.05 2.67 4.99
N TYR A 77 8.51 1.51 4.56
CA TYR A 77 9.31 0.34 4.22
C TYR A 77 10.34 0.64 3.11
N ALA A 78 9.94 1.34 2.04
CA ALA A 78 10.82 1.70 0.93
C ALA A 78 11.98 2.65 1.27
N LEU A 79 12.05 3.14 2.52
CA LEU A 79 13.13 4.01 2.99
C LEU A 79 14.26 3.26 3.71
N ARG A 80 14.17 1.93 3.83
CA ARG A 80 15.14 1.09 4.54
C ARG A 80 15.82 0.08 3.64
#